data_AF-A0A3L7XB41-F1
#
_entry.id   AF-A0A3L7XB41-F1
#
_cell.length_a   1.000
_cell.length_b   1.000
_cell.length_c   1.000
_cell.angle_alpha   90.00
_cell.angle_beta   90.00
_cell.angle_gamma   90.00
#
_symmetry.space_group_name_H-M   'P 1'
#
loop_
_entity.id
_entity.type
_entity.pdbx_description
1 polymer ?
#
loop_
_entity_poly.entity_id
_entity_poly.type
_entity_poly.pdbx_seq_one_letter_code
_entity_poly.pdbx_strand_id
1 'polypeptide(L)'
;MIKPSLTDLQVSVQDTSAFDSLVHYRALGSAFLQMLEESQPTRIVAPNDHRYIFFQYGPAFGHKITRPLNSTLFIESAAGFSEAFERLVSFLSDLRLKGNSVVSSPAVQKYVESGELNRVIYTTQQSIGSIGDSFDNPNQARKRIGQLFESLVRLCMQEIGFRCEARTIQVPIPDAPDQTIAYELDLVFSRKSVILASESQLLHPGEIVGSVKTTSKDRIDKIFLDKFMLGRLLGRDVKFVAIFLHDVQRAQRANSIFGINSTFKTNHFLGYTVALNRLDGVYYVDPRPEMVSDHRLNREIQNFQRFLTHDIWSL
;
A
#
# COMPACT_ATOMS: atom_id res chain seq x y z
N MET A 1 20.99 23.57 9.87
CA MET A 1 19.63 23.22 9.39
C MET A 1 18.74 23.06 10.61
N ILE A 2 17.58 23.73 10.62
CA ILE A 2 16.56 23.52 11.65
C ILE A 2 15.99 22.12 11.42
N LYS A 3 16.00 21.30 12.46
CA LYS A 3 15.53 19.90 12.41
C LYS A 3 14.00 19.88 12.50
N PRO A 4 13.30 19.07 11.70
CA PRO A 4 11.84 19.11 11.62
C PRO A 4 11.21 18.58 12.91
N SER A 5 10.30 19.36 13.49
CA SER A 5 9.46 18.93 14.60
C SER A 5 8.30 18.04 14.12
N LEU A 6 7.61 17.34 15.03
CA LEU A 6 6.41 16.58 14.67
C LEU A 6 5.35 17.48 14.02
N THR A 7 5.19 18.72 14.49
CA THR A 7 4.26 19.70 13.91
C THR A 7 4.62 20.05 12.46
N ASP A 8 5.91 20.25 12.16
CA ASP A 8 6.37 20.50 10.78
C ASP A 8 6.05 19.32 9.85
N LEU A 9 6.21 18.09 10.38
CA LEU A 9 5.86 16.87 9.66
C LEU A 9 4.35 16.74 9.44
N GLN A 10 3.53 17.17 10.40
CA GLN A 10 2.06 17.20 10.23
C GLN A 10 1.66 18.13 9.08
N VAL A 11 2.24 19.34 9.04
CA VAL A 11 2.00 20.31 7.95
C VAL A 11 2.39 19.71 6.61
N SER A 12 3.56 19.06 6.54
CA SER A 12 4.03 18.39 5.32
C SER A 12 3.06 17.29 4.88
N VAL A 13 2.58 16.44 5.78
CA VAL A 13 1.60 15.39 5.44
C VAL A 13 0.27 15.98 4.97
N GLN A 14 -0.15 17.14 5.49
CA GLN A 14 -1.41 17.79 5.10
C GLN A 14 -1.34 18.52 3.74
N ASP A 15 -0.14 18.87 3.26
CA ASP A 15 0.04 19.62 2.01
C ASP A 15 -0.42 18.82 0.79
N THR A 16 -1.59 19.17 0.25
CA THR A 16 -2.18 18.49 -0.91
C THR A 16 -1.46 18.72 -2.23
N SER A 17 -0.53 19.69 -2.29
CA SER A 17 0.27 19.97 -3.48
C SER A 17 1.58 19.17 -3.53
N ALA A 18 1.99 18.58 -2.40
CA ALA A 18 3.18 17.73 -2.30
C ALA A 18 2.92 16.26 -2.72
N PHE A 19 3.96 15.42 -2.66
CA PHE A 19 3.90 13.97 -2.91
C PHE A 19 3.58 13.52 -4.35
N ASP A 20 3.96 14.34 -5.33
CA ASP A 20 3.93 14.01 -6.76
C ASP A 20 5.15 13.16 -7.24
N SER A 21 6.13 12.90 -6.37
CA SER A 21 7.36 12.18 -6.69
C SER A 21 7.85 11.33 -5.52
N LEU A 22 8.59 10.24 -5.81
CA LEU A 22 9.16 9.36 -4.78
C LEU A 22 10.15 10.09 -3.85
N VAL A 23 10.77 11.17 -4.31
CA VAL A 23 11.70 11.99 -3.51
C VAL A 23 10.99 12.63 -2.32
N HIS A 24 9.74 13.08 -2.48
CA HIS A 24 8.95 13.64 -1.38
C HIS A 24 8.69 12.60 -0.28
N TYR A 25 8.41 11.36 -0.66
CA TYR A 25 8.22 10.25 0.28
C TYR A 25 9.50 9.89 1.03
N ARG A 26 10.65 9.88 0.33
CA ARG A 26 11.95 9.71 0.97
C ARG A 26 12.21 10.83 1.98
N ALA A 27 12.04 12.09 1.57
CA ALA A 27 12.32 13.24 2.42
C ALA A 27 11.49 13.21 3.71
N LEU A 28 10.18 12.95 3.62
CA LEU A 28 9.33 12.83 4.80
C LEU A 28 9.73 11.64 5.68
N GLY A 29 9.98 10.47 5.07
CA GLY A 29 10.38 9.27 5.81
C GLY A 29 11.69 9.48 6.59
N SER A 30 12.71 10.04 5.94
CA SER A 30 13.99 10.36 6.58
C SER A 30 13.84 11.40 7.69
N ALA A 31 13.04 12.45 7.45
CA ALA A 31 12.77 13.49 8.43
C ALA A 31 12.05 12.95 9.68
N PHE A 32 11.09 12.04 9.50
CA PHE A 32 10.40 11.38 10.60
C PHE A 32 11.35 10.50 11.43
N LEU A 33 12.17 9.68 10.77
CA LEU A 33 13.12 8.80 11.44
C LEU A 33 14.19 9.60 12.19
N GLN A 34 14.68 10.69 11.60
CA GLN A 34 15.60 11.61 12.26
C GLN A 34 14.97 12.21 13.52
N MET A 35 13.69 12.61 13.46
CA MET A 35 12.97 13.08 14.64
C MET A 35 12.84 11.99 15.71
N LEU A 36 12.63 10.72 15.36
CA LEU A 36 12.63 9.61 16.32
C LEU A 36 14.02 9.41 16.95
N GLU A 37 15.09 9.41 16.15
CA GLU A 37 16.48 9.28 16.63
C GLU A 37 16.86 10.40 17.61
N GLU A 38 16.34 11.61 17.41
CA GLU A 38 16.64 12.77 18.24
C GLU A 38 15.77 12.83 19.50
N SER A 39 14.48 12.55 19.37
CA SER A 39 13.53 12.63 20.48
C SER A 39 13.55 11.40 21.39
N GLN A 40 14.12 10.28 20.92
CA GLN A 40 14.23 9.02 21.64
C GLN A 40 12.91 8.64 22.36
N PRO A 41 11.79 8.53 21.63
CA PRO A 41 10.50 8.25 22.24
C PRO A 41 10.51 6.85 22.87
N THR A 42 9.64 6.64 23.86
CA THR A 42 9.55 5.35 24.54
C THR A 42 9.11 4.28 23.55
N ARG A 43 9.98 3.29 23.31
CA ARG A 43 9.73 2.14 22.45
C ARG A 43 9.06 1.02 23.26
N ILE A 44 7.86 0.61 22.87
CA ILE A 44 7.02 -0.33 23.62
C ILE A 44 6.68 -1.52 22.75
N VAL A 45 6.97 -2.73 23.22
CA VAL A 45 6.68 -3.99 22.50
C VAL A 45 5.25 -4.43 22.79
N ALA A 46 4.51 -4.85 21.75
CA ALA A 46 3.15 -5.36 21.92
C ALA A 46 3.17 -6.67 22.72
N PRO A 47 2.34 -6.83 23.78
CA PRO A 47 2.40 -7.98 24.67
C PRO A 47 1.89 -9.29 24.03
N ASN A 48 1.11 -9.19 22.94
CA ASN A 48 0.51 -10.36 22.29
C ASN A 48 1.09 -10.70 20.92
N ASP A 49 2.06 -9.91 20.41
CA ASP A 49 2.80 -10.19 19.18
C ASP A 49 4.09 -9.35 19.16
N HIS A 50 5.21 -9.93 19.60
CA HIS A 50 6.46 -9.20 19.84
C HIS A 50 7.11 -8.62 18.57
N ARG A 51 6.59 -8.94 17.39
CA ARG A 51 7.01 -8.33 16.13
C ARG A 51 6.51 -6.89 16.00
N TYR A 52 5.50 -6.51 16.77
CA TYR A 52 4.93 -5.17 16.73
C TYR A 52 5.39 -4.32 17.89
N ILE A 53 5.73 -3.08 17.59
CA ILE A 53 6.14 -2.05 18.54
C ILE A 53 5.29 -0.80 18.39
N PHE A 54 5.39 0.07 19.38
CA PHE A 54 4.80 1.40 19.42
C PHE A 54 5.87 2.39 19.88
N PHE A 55 5.81 3.61 19.37
CA PHE A 55 6.52 4.75 19.97
C PHE A 55 5.52 5.63 20.71
N GLN A 56 5.85 6.00 21.94
CA GLN A 56 5.14 7.02 22.70
C GLN A 56 5.98 8.30 22.72
N TYR A 57 5.44 9.37 22.15
CA TYR A 57 6.12 10.66 22.12
C TYR A 57 6.22 11.29 23.51
N GLY A 58 7.12 12.25 23.68
CA GLY A 58 7.29 12.98 24.93
C GLY A 58 6.13 13.93 25.29
N PRO A 59 6.22 14.61 26.46
CA PRO A 59 5.18 15.53 26.93
C PRO A 59 4.84 16.66 25.95
N ALA A 60 5.83 17.15 25.19
CA ALA A 60 5.65 18.19 24.16
C ALA A 60 4.63 17.81 23.07
N PHE A 61 4.34 16.52 22.91
CA PHE A 61 3.38 16.00 21.94
C PHE A 61 2.21 15.26 22.61
N GLY A 62 1.93 15.56 23.89
CA GLY A 62 0.79 15.04 24.63
C GLY A 62 0.82 13.52 24.83
N HIS A 63 2.01 12.92 24.86
CA HIS A 63 2.17 11.47 24.99
C HIS A 63 1.42 10.64 23.93
N LYS A 64 1.14 11.24 22.76
CA LYS A 64 0.51 10.54 21.63
C LYS A 64 1.37 9.33 21.24
N ILE A 65 0.69 8.26 20.82
CA ILE A 65 1.30 6.96 20.54
C ILE A 65 1.17 6.68 19.04
N THR A 66 2.21 6.17 18.39
CA THR A 66 2.14 5.71 17.00
C THR A 66 1.29 4.46 16.86
N ARG A 67 0.74 4.17 15.68
CA ARG A 67 0.17 2.87 15.34
C ARG A 67 1.17 1.72 15.60
N PRO A 68 0.70 0.47 15.64
CA PRO A 68 1.60 -0.68 15.69
C PRO A 68 2.51 -0.68 14.46
N LEU A 69 3.81 -0.83 14.69
CA LEU A 69 4.85 -0.92 13.68
C LEU A 69 5.46 -2.32 13.71
N ASN A 70 5.45 -3.04 12.60
CA ASN A 70 6.15 -4.31 12.50
C ASN A 70 7.66 -4.05 12.47
N SER A 71 8.37 -4.36 13.55
CA SER A 71 9.80 -4.12 13.70
C SER A 71 10.67 -4.98 12.79
N THR A 72 10.12 -6.03 12.17
CA THR A 72 10.84 -6.79 11.13
C THR A 72 10.83 -6.06 9.80
N LEU A 73 9.89 -5.12 9.59
CA LEU A 73 9.76 -4.35 8.36
C LEU A 73 10.22 -2.90 8.51
N PHE A 74 9.91 -2.27 9.64
CA PHE A 74 10.18 -0.87 9.89
C PHE A 74 11.68 -0.61 10.04
N ILE A 75 12.23 0.27 9.22
CA ILE A 75 13.63 0.71 9.29
C ILE A 75 13.70 1.86 10.29
N GLU A 76 14.30 1.62 11.46
CA GLU A 76 14.37 2.63 12.53
C GLU A 76 15.48 3.69 12.29
N SER A 77 16.45 3.44 11.41
CA SER A 77 17.55 4.38 11.12
C SER A 77 17.23 5.30 9.94
N ALA A 78 17.39 6.61 10.12
CA ALA A 78 17.18 7.61 9.08
C ALA A 78 18.18 7.48 7.92
N ALA A 79 19.45 7.23 8.23
CA ALA A 79 20.50 6.99 7.25
C ALA A 79 20.24 5.67 6.49
N GLY A 80 19.99 4.57 7.23
CA GLY A 80 19.72 3.27 6.62
C GLY A 80 18.47 3.27 5.73
N PHE A 81 17.41 3.97 6.13
CA PHE A 81 16.22 4.16 5.30
C PHE A 81 16.54 4.95 4.03
N SER A 82 17.31 6.03 4.14
CA SER A 82 17.67 6.88 2.99
C SER A 82 18.43 6.10 1.93
N GLU A 83 19.41 5.28 2.34
CA GLU A 83 20.17 4.41 1.44
C GLU A 83 19.30 3.30 0.82
N ALA A 84 18.45 2.65 1.63
CA ALA A 84 17.53 1.63 1.13
C ALA A 84 16.53 2.21 0.12
N PHE A 85 16.08 3.45 0.33
CA PHE A 85 15.20 4.14 -0.60
C PHE A 85 15.88 4.44 -1.95
N GLU A 86 17.16 4.84 -1.94
CA GLU A 86 17.93 5.01 -3.17
C GLU A 86 18.08 3.70 -3.94
N ARG A 87 18.36 2.59 -3.24
CA ARG A 87 18.41 1.26 -3.84
C ARG A 87 17.06 0.84 -4.41
N LEU A 88 15.95 1.14 -3.73
CA LEU A 88 14.60 0.94 -4.27
C LEU A 88 14.42 1.69 -5.60
N VAL A 89 14.68 3.00 -5.62
CA VAL A 89 14.49 3.80 -6.85
C VAL A 89 15.37 3.29 -7.99
N SER A 90 16.63 2.96 -7.72
CA SER A 90 17.53 2.35 -8.72
C SER A 90 16.95 1.05 -9.25
N PHE A 91 16.43 0.19 -8.38
CA PHE A 91 15.84 -1.08 -8.77
C PHE A 91 14.54 -0.92 -9.59
N LEU A 92 13.67 0.03 -9.24
CA LEU A 92 12.47 0.33 -10.03
C LEU A 92 12.84 0.82 -11.44
N SER A 93 13.90 1.63 -11.56
CA SER A 93 14.44 2.04 -12.86
C SER A 93 14.99 0.85 -13.67
N ASP A 94 15.67 -0.10 -13.04
CA ASP A 94 16.10 -1.34 -13.69
C ASP A 94 14.90 -2.15 -14.21
N LEU A 95 13.85 -2.32 -13.40
CA LEU A 95 12.60 -2.97 -13.80
C LEU A 95 11.97 -2.28 -15.01
N ARG A 96 11.98 -0.94 -15.07
CA ARG A 96 11.50 -0.20 -16.24
C ARG A 96 12.27 -0.52 -17.52
N LEU A 97 13.58 -0.65 -17.43
CA LEU A 97 14.45 -0.84 -18.60
C LEU A 97 14.42 -2.29 -19.12
N LYS A 98 14.31 -3.27 -18.22
CA LYS A 98 14.54 -4.69 -18.51
C LYS A 98 13.34 -5.59 -18.21
N GLY A 99 12.27 -5.05 -17.63
CA GLY A 99 11.10 -5.81 -17.21
C GLY A 99 11.40 -6.83 -16.10
N ASN A 100 10.66 -7.93 -16.07
CA ASN A 100 10.89 -9.02 -15.11
C ASN A 100 12.22 -9.79 -15.34
N SER A 101 12.90 -9.61 -16.48
CA SER A 101 14.18 -10.27 -16.74
C SER A 101 15.30 -9.86 -15.77
N VAL A 102 15.17 -8.71 -15.10
CA VAL A 102 16.09 -8.24 -14.04
C VAL A 102 16.21 -9.26 -12.92
N VAL A 103 15.10 -9.93 -12.60
CA VAL A 103 14.99 -10.84 -11.45
C VAL A 103 15.75 -12.16 -11.69
N SER A 104 16.16 -12.44 -12.93
CA SER A 104 16.98 -13.61 -13.26
C SER A 104 18.44 -13.50 -12.80
N SER A 105 18.89 -12.31 -12.40
CA SER A 105 20.25 -12.11 -11.86
C SER A 105 20.32 -12.60 -10.40
N PRO A 106 21.31 -13.42 -10.01
CA PRO A 106 21.46 -13.88 -8.63
C PRO A 106 21.57 -12.76 -7.59
N ALA A 107 22.22 -11.65 -7.94
CA ALA A 107 22.35 -10.50 -7.06
C ALA A 107 21.00 -9.80 -6.82
N VAL A 108 20.19 -9.68 -7.88
CA VAL A 108 18.83 -9.11 -7.79
C VAL A 108 17.93 -10.05 -7.02
N GLN A 109 17.99 -11.35 -7.29
CA GLN A 109 17.19 -12.33 -6.58
C GLN A 109 17.45 -12.24 -5.07
N LYS A 110 18.72 -12.18 -4.66
CA LYS A 110 19.10 -11.97 -3.25
C LYS A 110 18.55 -10.66 -2.68
N TYR A 111 18.56 -9.59 -3.48
CA TYR A 111 17.98 -8.31 -3.08
C TYR A 111 16.46 -8.40 -2.87
N VAL A 112 15.72 -9.03 -3.79
CA VAL A 112 14.27 -9.26 -3.64
C VAL A 112 13.97 -10.16 -2.45
N GLU A 113 14.73 -11.24 -2.26
CA GLU A 113 14.59 -12.18 -1.13
C GLU A 113 14.89 -11.52 0.22
N SER A 114 15.72 -10.47 0.26
CA SER A 114 15.98 -9.71 1.49
C SER A 114 14.75 -8.98 2.04
N GLY A 115 13.71 -8.79 1.21
CA GLY A 115 12.50 -8.06 1.57
C GLY A 115 12.66 -6.54 1.63
N GLU A 116 13.82 -5.99 1.26
CA GLU A 116 14.11 -4.55 1.41
C GLU A 116 13.08 -3.65 0.70
N LEU A 117 12.54 -4.08 -0.45
CA LEU A 117 11.47 -3.37 -1.16
C LEU A 117 10.25 -3.12 -0.24
N ASN A 118 9.74 -4.20 0.37
CA ASN A 118 8.60 -4.08 1.28
C ASN A 118 8.98 -3.29 2.52
N ARG A 119 10.20 -3.43 3.04
CA ARG A 119 10.68 -2.65 4.20
C ARG A 119 10.67 -1.15 3.93
N VAL A 120 11.14 -0.72 2.76
CA VAL A 120 11.13 0.69 2.36
C VAL A 120 9.69 1.20 2.22
N ILE A 121 8.84 0.52 1.45
CA ILE A 121 7.43 0.91 1.25
C ILE A 121 6.68 0.94 2.58
N TYR A 122 6.89 -0.07 3.43
CA TYR A 122 6.30 -0.15 4.76
C TYR A 122 6.74 1.01 5.64
N THR A 123 8.05 1.26 5.72
CA THR A 123 8.60 2.33 6.55
C THR A 123 8.08 3.68 6.11
N THR A 124 8.11 3.98 4.81
CA THR A 124 7.55 5.21 4.24
C THR A 124 6.10 5.41 4.67
N GLN A 125 5.25 4.41 4.44
CA GLN A 125 3.82 4.55 4.70
C GLN A 125 3.50 4.56 6.20
N GLN A 126 4.27 3.85 7.02
CA GLN A 126 4.09 3.85 8.47
C GLN A 126 4.65 5.10 9.15
N SER A 127 5.66 5.77 8.56
CA SER A 127 6.07 7.11 8.97
C SER A 127 4.93 8.12 8.77
N ILE A 128 4.34 8.15 7.56
CA ILE A 128 3.14 8.97 7.26
C ILE A 128 2.01 8.65 8.25
N GLY A 129 1.80 7.35 8.49
CA GLY A 129 0.82 6.87 9.43
C GLY A 129 1.03 7.35 10.86
N SER A 130 2.25 7.25 11.37
CA SER A 130 2.64 7.63 12.73
C SER A 130 2.57 9.13 12.95
N ILE A 131 2.89 9.92 11.91
CA ILE A 131 2.64 11.36 11.89
C ILE A 131 1.13 11.61 11.93
N GLY A 132 0.34 10.94 11.10
CA GLY A 132 -1.11 11.11 11.06
C GLY A 132 -1.83 10.73 12.36
N ASP A 133 -1.31 9.76 13.11
CA ASP A 133 -1.83 9.40 14.44
C ASP A 133 -1.65 10.51 15.48
N SER A 134 -0.80 11.51 15.17
CA SER A 134 -0.62 12.69 16.00
C SER A 134 -1.57 13.84 15.66
N PHE A 135 -2.41 13.72 14.62
CA PHE A 135 -3.36 14.77 14.22
C PHE A 135 -4.54 14.86 15.20
N ASP A 136 -5.13 16.06 15.30
CA ASP A 136 -6.31 16.28 16.15
C ASP A 136 -7.63 15.82 15.49
N ASN A 137 -7.65 15.67 14.16
CA ASN A 137 -8.78 15.11 13.41
C ASN A 137 -8.44 13.71 12.83
N PRO A 138 -8.79 12.62 13.51
CA PRO A 138 -8.47 11.26 13.08
C PRO A 138 -9.15 10.86 11.76
N ASN A 139 -10.30 11.44 11.41
CA ASN A 139 -11.01 11.09 10.17
C ASN A 139 -10.28 11.64 8.96
N GLN A 140 -9.91 12.92 9.02
CA GLN A 140 -9.14 13.58 7.97
C GLN A 140 -7.75 12.93 7.83
N ALA A 141 -7.09 12.62 8.95
CA ALA A 141 -5.81 11.93 8.94
C ALA A 141 -5.89 10.58 8.21
N ARG A 142 -6.87 9.73 8.55
CA ARG A 142 -7.06 8.42 7.91
C ARG A 142 -7.29 8.54 6.40
N LYS A 143 -8.11 9.51 5.96
CA LYS A 143 -8.36 9.76 4.54
C LYS A 143 -7.05 10.12 3.83
N ARG A 144 -6.30 11.08 4.40
CA ARG A 144 -5.05 11.56 3.82
C ARG A 144 -3.98 10.46 3.75
N ILE A 145 -3.82 9.68 4.82
CA ILE A 145 -2.89 8.54 4.86
C ILE A 145 -3.22 7.52 3.77
N GLY A 146 -4.51 7.24 3.54
CA GLY A 146 -4.96 6.36 2.45
C GLY A 146 -4.61 6.91 1.07
N GLN A 147 -4.86 8.18 0.81
CA GLN A 147 -4.52 8.86 -0.46
C GLN A 147 -3.01 8.86 -0.75
N LEU A 148 -2.19 9.06 0.28
CA LEU A 148 -0.74 8.99 0.14
C LEU A 148 -0.24 7.57 -0.12
N PHE A 149 -0.90 6.53 0.42
CA PHE A 149 -0.55 5.16 0.08
C PHE A 149 -0.86 4.84 -1.39
N GLU A 150 -2.04 5.23 -1.85
CA GLU A 150 -2.45 5.07 -3.26
C GLU A 150 -1.49 5.81 -4.19
N SER A 151 -1.12 7.04 -3.84
CA SER A 151 -0.16 7.84 -4.59
C SER A 151 1.24 7.22 -4.59
N LEU A 152 1.71 6.66 -3.48
CA LEU A 152 2.99 5.95 -3.41
C LEU A 152 3.00 4.73 -4.35
N VAL A 153 1.95 3.90 -4.30
CA VAL A 153 1.82 2.75 -5.20
C VAL A 153 1.79 3.22 -6.66
N ARG A 154 1.00 4.25 -6.99
CA ARG A 154 0.96 4.86 -8.32
C ARG A 154 2.34 5.27 -8.81
N LEU A 155 3.12 5.96 -7.99
CA LEU A 155 4.47 6.42 -8.32
C LEU A 155 5.43 5.24 -8.53
N CYS A 156 5.34 4.18 -7.71
CA CYS A 156 6.12 2.97 -7.94
C CYS A 156 5.78 2.34 -9.31
N MET A 157 4.50 2.26 -9.67
CA MET A 157 4.06 1.73 -10.97
C MET A 157 4.56 2.58 -12.15
N GLN A 158 4.53 3.90 -11.99
CA GLN A 158 5.07 4.83 -12.99
C GLN A 158 6.60 4.70 -13.13
N GLU A 159 7.32 4.52 -12.01
CA GLU A 159 8.77 4.37 -12.01
C GLU A 159 9.20 3.08 -12.73
N ILE A 160 8.47 1.97 -12.57
CA ILE A 160 8.70 0.72 -13.33
C ILE A 160 8.19 0.79 -14.77
N GLY A 161 7.69 1.93 -15.23
CA GLY A 161 7.37 2.20 -16.63
C GLY A 161 5.94 1.93 -17.07
N PHE A 162 5.00 1.69 -16.15
CA PHE A 162 3.58 1.59 -16.49
C PHE A 162 2.92 2.98 -16.54
N ARG A 163 1.93 3.15 -17.41
CA ARG A 163 0.96 4.23 -17.23
C ARG A 163 0.07 3.84 -16.06
N CYS A 164 -0.11 4.74 -15.12
CA CYS A 164 -0.90 4.49 -13.92
C CYS A 164 -1.57 5.79 -13.48
N GLU A 165 -2.89 5.78 -13.40
CA GLU A 165 -3.71 6.92 -13.01
C GLU A 165 -4.96 6.44 -12.27
N ALA A 166 -5.51 7.29 -11.40
CA ALA A 166 -6.89 7.12 -10.94
C ALA A 166 -7.83 7.48 -12.09
N ARG A 167 -8.94 6.74 -12.24
CA ARG A 167 -9.87 6.98 -13.34
C ARG A 167 -11.31 6.76 -12.88
N THR A 168 -12.18 7.70 -13.23
CA THR A 168 -13.63 7.48 -13.17
C THR A 168 -14.13 7.07 -14.54
N ILE A 169 -14.81 5.94 -14.61
CA ILE A 169 -15.46 5.45 -15.84
C ILE A 169 -16.97 5.46 -15.69
N GLN A 170 -17.69 5.67 -16.80
CA GLN A 170 -19.15 5.62 -16.85
C GLN A 170 -19.56 4.37 -17.61
N VAL A 171 -20.07 3.36 -16.91
CA VAL A 171 -20.43 2.07 -17.51
C VAL A 171 -21.93 2.03 -17.80
N PRO A 172 -22.37 1.79 -19.04
CA PRO A 172 -23.77 1.64 -19.37
C PRO A 172 -24.45 0.51 -18.61
N ILE A 173 -25.71 0.71 -18.23
CA ILE A 173 -26.54 -0.34 -17.64
C ILE A 173 -27.20 -1.14 -18.79
N PRO A 174 -27.04 -2.48 -18.84
CA PRO A 174 -27.75 -3.31 -19.80
C PRO A 174 -29.25 -3.04 -19.77
N ASP A 175 -29.87 -2.95 -20.93
CA ASP A 175 -31.30 -2.68 -21.13
C ASP A 175 -31.80 -1.29 -20.66
N ALA A 176 -30.87 -0.38 -20.28
CA ALA A 176 -31.17 1.01 -19.95
C ALA A 176 -30.15 1.96 -20.63
N PRO A 177 -30.26 2.20 -21.95
CA PRO A 177 -29.21 2.84 -22.77
C PRO A 177 -28.86 4.28 -22.36
N ASP A 178 -29.78 5.01 -21.71
CA ASP A 178 -29.56 6.38 -21.23
C ASP A 178 -29.00 6.44 -19.80
N GLN A 179 -28.76 5.29 -19.16
CA GLN A 179 -28.28 5.21 -17.78
C GLN A 179 -26.87 4.61 -17.72
N THR A 180 -26.03 5.25 -16.90
CA THR A 180 -24.68 4.78 -16.61
C THR A 180 -24.47 4.69 -15.10
N ILE A 181 -23.56 3.81 -14.70
CA ILE A 181 -23.04 3.73 -13.34
C ILE A 181 -21.58 4.20 -13.34
N ALA A 182 -21.28 5.12 -12.44
CA ALA A 182 -19.93 5.63 -12.25
C ALA A 182 -19.11 4.68 -11.38
N TYR A 183 -17.92 4.30 -11.85
CA TYR A 183 -16.93 3.60 -11.04
C TYR A 183 -15.71 4.49 -10.82
N GLU A 184 -15.40 4.77 -9.56
CA GLU A 184 -14.17 5.44 -9.14
C GLU A 184 -13.09 4.39 -8.91
N LEU A 185 -12.18 4.24 -9.88
CA LEU A 185 -11.11 3.26 -9.84
C LEU A 185 -9.86 3.90 -9.22
N ASP A 186 -9.36 3.31 -8.12
CA ASP A 186 -8.19 3.83 -7.40
C ASP A 186 -6.99 3.96 -8.36
N LEU A 187 -6.65 2.88 -9.09
CA LEU A 187 -5.60 2.86 -10.10
C LEU A 187 -6.01 2.04 -11.33
N VAL A 188 -5.65 2.54 -12.51
CA VAL A 188 -5.72 1.81 -13.79
C VAL A 188 -4.31 1.72 -14.36
N PHE A 189 -3.81 0.50 -14.55
CA PHE A 189 -2.49 0.23 -15.10
C PHE A 189 -2.58 -0.12 -16.59
N SER A 190 -1.62 0.37 -17.38
CA SER A 190 -1.39 -0.11 -18.74
C SER A 190 0.07 -0.03 -19.15
N ARG A 191 0.51 -0.93 -20.04
CA ARG A 191 1.83 -0.81 -20.66
C ARG A 191 1.84 0.38 -21.62
N LYS A 192 2.98 1.08 -21.74
CA LYS A 192 3.15 2.27 -22.60
C LYS A 192 2.69 2.09 -24.05
N SER A 193 2.67 0.85 -24.57
CA SER A 193 2.28 0.50 -25.93
C SER A 193 0.77 0.29 -26.12
N VAL A 194 -0.01 0.22 -25.04
CA VAL A 194 -1.46 0.23 -25.13
C VAL A 194 -1.86 1.69 -25.39
N ILE A 195 -1.74 2.12 -26.64
CA ILE A 195 -2.43 3.31 -27.13
C ILE A 195 -3.90 2.95 -27.06
N LEU A 196 -4.48 3.36 -25.96
CA LEU A 196 -5.87 3.26 -25.72
C LEU A 196 -6.47 4.62 -25.93
N ALA A 197 -7.27 4.70 -26.97
CA ALA A 197 -7.99 5.87 -27.36
C ALA A 197 -8.51 6.58 -26.10
N SER A 198 -8.03 7.80 -25.92
CA SER A 198 -8.71 8.88 -25.19
C SER A 198 -10.15 9.14 -25.68
N GLU A 199 -10.67 8.30 -26.56
CA GLU A 199 -12.01 8.31 -27.16
C GLU A 199 -12.96 7.30 -26.50
N SER A 200 -12.46 6.34 -25.71
CA SER A 200 -13.27 5.37 -24.97
C SER A 200 -13.51 5.83 -23.52
N GLN A 201 -14.77 6.07 -23.14
CA GLN A 201 -15.18 6.32 -21.75
C GLN A 201 -15.11 5.06 -20.85
N LEU A 202 -14.65 3.93 -21.39
CA LEU A 202 -14.62 2.61 -20.75
C LEU A 202 -13.20 2.07 -20.62
N LEU A 203 -13.03 1.09 -19.72
CA LEU A 203 -11.80 0.30 -19.59
C LEU A 203 -11.53 -0.50 -20.86
N HIS A 204 -10.25 -0.62 -21.23
CA HIS A 204 -9.82 -1.54 -22.28
C HIS A 204 -9.55 -2.95 -21.77
N PRO A 205 -9.59 -3.97 -22.65
CA PRO A 205 -9.19 -5.33 -22.29
C PRO A 205 -7.77 -5.47 -21.74
N GLY A 206 -6.82 -4.66 -22.22
CA GLY A 206 -5.42 -4.67 -21.77
C GLY A 206 -5.12 -3.77 -20.56
N GLU A 207 -6.15 -3.16 -19.96
CA GLU A 207 -6.00 -2.39 -18.72
C GLU A 207 -6.29 -3.25 -17.50
N ILE A 208 -5.54 -3.00 -16.43
CA ILE A 208 -5.68 -3.68 -15.14
C ILE A 208 -6.15 -2.67 -14.11
N VAL A 209 -7.19 -3.00 -13.37
CA VAL A 209 -7.67 -2.22 -12.23
C VAL A 209 -6.91 -2.63 -10.98
N GLY A 210 -6.36 -1.66 -10.25
CA GLY A 210 -5.75 -1.88 -8.94
C GLY A 210 -6.52 -1.16 -7.87
N SER A 211 -7.09 -1.90 -6.91
CA SER A 211 -7.59 -1.26 -5.69
C SER A 211 -6.50 -1.22 -4.63
N VAL A 212 -6.27 -0.02 -4.07
CA VAL A 212 -5.24 0.22 -3.06
C VAL A 212 -5.89 0.66 -1.76
N LYS A 213 -5.59 -0.04 -0.67
CA LYS A 213 -6.14 0.29 0.67
C LYS A 213 -5.09 0.06 1.75
N THR A 214 -5.07 0.90 2.78
CA THR A 214 -4.13 0.68 3.89
C THR A 214 -4.44 -0.61 4.68
N THR A 215 -5.73 -0.94 4.85
CA THR A 215 -6.22 -2.17 5.50
C THR A 215 -7.39 -2.72 4.71
N SER A 216 -7.55 -4.05 4.67
CA SER A 216 -8.61 -4.68 3.90
C SER A 216 -9.96 -4.58 4.63
N LYS A 217 -10.05 -5.12 5.85
CA LYS A 217 -11.28 -5.15 6.67
C LYS A 217 -12.51 -5.58 5.86
N ASP A 218 -13.63 -4.89 6.04
CA ASP A 218 -14.85 -4.96 5.23
C ASP A 218 -14.70 -4.39 3.81
N ARG A 219 -13.63 -3.65 3.50
CA ARG A 219 -13.43 -3.08 2.16
C ARG A 219 -13.05 -4.13 1.12
N ILE A 220 -12.56 -5.30 1.57
CA ILE A 220 -12.28 -6.40 0.65
C ILE A 220 -13.56 -6.86 -0.07
N ASP A 221 -14.70 -6.84 0.63
CA ASP A 221 -16.02 -7.19 0.10
C ASP A 221 -16.35 -6.33 -1.13
N LYS A 222 -16.10 -5.02 -1.06
CA LYS A 222 -16.31 -4.08 -2.18
C LYS A 222 -15.45 -4.42 -3.39
N ILE A 223 -14.18 -4.78 -3.19
CA ILE A 223 -13.25 -5.05 -4.30
C ILE A 223 -13.72 -6.25 -5.15
N PHE A 224 -14.17 -7.32 -4.49
CA PHE A 224 -14.74 -8.48 -5.18
C PHE A 224 -16.02 -8.10 -5.95
N LEU A 225 -16.92 -7.35 -5.31
CA LEU A 225 -18.15 -6.89 -5.93
C LEU A 225 -17.88 -5.99 -7.14
N ASP A 226 -16.94 -5.07 -7.05
CA ASP A 226 -16.56 -4.18 -8.15
C ASP A 226 -16.02 -4.98 -9.33
N LYS A 227 -15.10 -5.94 -9.12
CA LYS A 227 -14.62 -6.83 -10.20
C LYS A 227 -15.78 -7.60 -10.82
N PHE A 228 -16.66 -8.17 -10.01
CA PHE A 228 -17.80 -8.96 -10.50
C PHE A 228 -18.73 -8.11 -11.35
N MET A 229 -19.14 -6.94 -10.85
CA MET A 229 -20.07 -6.06 -11.53
C MET A 229 -19.48 -5.46 -12.80
N LEU A 230 -18.21 -4.99 -12.76
CA LEU A 230 -17.53 -4.50 -13.96
C LEU A 230 -17.44 -5.57 -15.04
N GLY A 231 -17.10 -6.81 -14.67
CA GLY A 231 -17.03 -7.91 -15.62
C GLY A 231 -18.39 -8.24 -16.25
N ARG A 232 -19.47 -8.18 -15.45
CA ARG A 232 -20.84 -8.38 -15.92
C ARG A 232 -21.30 -7.26 -16.85
N LEU A 233 -21.11 -6.00 -16.47
CA LEU A 233 -21.58 -4.85 -17.22
C LEU A 233 -20.80 -4.64 -18.52
N LEU A 234 -19.50 -4.93 -18.52
CA LEU A 234 -18.66 -4.84 -19.73
C LEU A 234 -18.71 -6.10 -20.60
N GLY A 235 -19.38 -7.17 -20.15
CA GLY A 235 -19.52 -8.42 -20.89
C GLY A 235 -18.20 -9.17 -21.12
N ARG A 236 -17.18 -8.94 -20.29
CA ARG A 236 -15.83 -9.51 -20.45
C ARG A 236 -15.12 -9.62 -19.10
N ASP A 237 -14.06 -10.43 -19.03
CA ASP A 237 -13.18 -10.44 -17.86
C ASP A 237 -12.47 -9.08 -17.70
N VAL A 238 -12.34 -8.64 -16.46
CA VAL A 238 -11.63 -7.41 -16.08
C VAL A 238 -10.51 -7.79 -15.14
N LYS A 239 -9.28 -7.50 -15.56
CA LYS A 239 -8.09 -7.74 -14.74
C LYS A 239 -8.14 -6.83 -13.52
N PHE A 240 -8.14 -7.43 -12.34
CA PHE A 240 -8.32 -6.71 -11.08
C PHE A 240 -7.40 -7.26 -10.01
N VAL A 241 -6.56 -6.40 -9.46
CA VAL A 241 -5.68 -6.70 -8.33
C VAL A 241 -6.04 -5.87 -7.10
N ALA A 242 -5.75 -6.40 -5.92
CA ALA A 242 -5.88 -5.69 -4.65
C ALA A 242 -4.51 -5.53 -3.98
N ILE A 243 -4.20 -4.34 -3.51
CA ILE A 243 -2.94 -4.01 -2.84
C ILE A 243 -3.24 -3.42 -1.47
N PHE A 244 -2.74 -4.07 -0.44
CA PHE A 244 -2.93 -3.70 0.95
C PHE A 244 -1.60 -3.37 1.62
N LEU A 245 -1.59 -2.38 2.52
CA LEU A 245 -0.41 -2.16 3.37
C LEU A 245 -0.31 -3.29 4.39
N HIS A 246 -1.32 -3.47 5.24
CA HIS A 246 -1.33 -4.45 6.33
C HIS A 246 -2.76 -4.72 6.82
N ASP A 247 -2.96 -5.72 7.69
CA ASP A 247 -4.24 -5.92 8.40
C ASP A 247 -4.04 -5.99 9.92
N VAL A 248 -3.61 -4.86 10.49
CA VAL A 248 -3.31 -4.72 11.91
C VAL A 248 -4.01 -3.50 12.46
N GLN A 249 -4.60 -3.66 13.65
CA GLN A 249 -5.15 -2.55 14.42
C GLN A 249 -4.77 -2.66 15.89
N ARG A 250 -4.78 -1.51 16.58
CA ARG A 250 -4.61 -1.47 18.04
C ARG A 250 -5.69 -2.31 18.72
N ALA A 251 -5.34 -2.91 19.85
CA ALA A 251 -6.23 -3.66 20.69
C ALA A 251 -5.85 -3.45 22.16
N GLN A 252 -6.84 -3.49 23.03
CA GLN A 252 -6.59 -3.63 24.46
C GLN A 252 -6.39 -5.12 24.79
N ARG A 253 -5.35 -5.44 25.55
CA ARG A 253 -5.04 -6.81 26.03
C ARG A 253 -4.83 -6.76 27.53
N ALA A 254 -5.73 -7.42 28.27
CA ALA A 254 -5.82 -7.26 29.71
C ALA A 254 -5.85 -5.76 30.07
N ASN A 255 -4.87 -5.31 30.88
CA ASN A 255 -4.76 -3.92 31.31
C ASN A 255 -3.81 -3.07 30.43
N SER A 256 -3.36 -3.58 29.28
CA SER A 256 -2.45 -2.89 28.36
C SER A 256 -3.17 -2.41 27.11
N ILE A 257 -2.94 -1.14 26.74
CA ILE A 257 -3.43 -0.54 25.49
C ILE A 257 -2.51 -0.82 24.28
N PHE A 258 -1.38 -1.51 24.50
CA PHE A 258 -0.36 -1.78 23.49
C PHE A 258 -0.56 -3.12 22.78
N GLY A 259 -1.78 -3.67 22.78
CA GLY A 259 -2.09 -4.90 22.05
C GLY A 259 -2.35 -4.65 20.57
N ILE A 260 -2.37 -5.75 19.80
CA ILE A 260 -2.82 -5.74 18.41
C ILE A 260 -3.88 -6.81 18.10
N ASN A 261 -4.67 -6.55 17.06
CA ASN A 261 -5.60 -7.49 16.43
C ASN A 261 -5.37 -7.55 14.93
N SER A 262 -5.60 -8.71 14.33
CA SER A 262 -5.75 -8.83 12.87
C SER A 262 -7.10 -8.23 12.45
N THR A 263 -7.13 -7.57 11.30
CA THR A 263 -8.37 -7.07 10.69
C THR A 263 -8.79 -7.84 9.44
N PHE A 264 -7.99 -8.82 9.04
CA PHE A 264 -8.25 -9.65 7.89
C PHE A 264 -9.42 -10.59 8.13
N LYS A 265 -10.40 -10.60 7.22
CA LYS A 265 -11.56 -11.47 7.29
C LYS A 265 -11.34 -12.75 6.46
N THR A 266 -10.56 -13.69 6.98
CA THR A 266 -10.17 -14.94 6.28
C THR A 266 -11.33 -15.65 5.60
N ASN A 267 -12.43 -15.91 6.31
CA ASN A 267 -13.55 -16.67 5.76
C ASN A 267 -14.33 -15.89 4.70
N HIS A 268 -14.41 -14.56 4.81
CA HIS A 268 -15.02 -13.74 3.77
C HIS A 268 -14.17 -13.79 2.50
N PHE A 269 -12.86 -13.58 2.64
CA PHE A 269 -11.92 -13.65 1.52
C PHE A 269 -12.00 -14.99 0.78
N LEU A 270 -11.88 -16.11 1.51
CA LEU A 270 -11.98 -17.44 0.91
C LEU A 270 -13.37 -17.69 0.29
N GLY A 271 -14.42 -17.24 0.97
CA GLY A 271 -15.79 -17.33 0.47
C GLY A 271 -15.97 -16.60 -0.86
N TYR A 272 -15.51 -15.36 -0.98
CA TYR A 272 -15.62 -14.59 -2.22
C TYR A 272 -14.74 -15.13 -3.35
N THR A 273 -13.53 -15.57 -3.03
CA THR A 273 -12.62 -16.20 -4.01
C THR A 273 -13.25 -17.43 -4.67
N VAL A 274 -14.04 -18.21 -3.91
CA VAL A 274 -14.72 -19.41 -4.43
C VAL A 274 -16.09 -19.08 -5.04
N ALA A 275 -16.89 -18.24 -4.39
CA ALA A 275 -18.31 -18.08 -4.71
C ALA A 275 -18.63 -16.91 -5.67
N LEU A 276 -17.80 -15.87 -5.71
CA LEU A 276 -18.02 -14.71 -6.59
C LEU A 276 -17.09 -14.78 -7.81
N ASN A 277 -15.84 -14.41 -7.61
CA ASN A 277 -14.84 -14.30 -8.65
C ASN A 277 -13.46 -14.18 -8.01
N ARG A 278 -12.50 -14.95 -8.51
CA ARG A 278 -11.12 -14.84 -8.08
C ARG A 278 -10.52 -13.51 -8.56
N LEU A 279 -9.83 -12.77 -7.69
CA LEU A 279 -9.03 -11.61 -8.10
C LEU A 279 -7.78 -12.08 -8.86
N ASP A 280 -7.26 -11.27 -9.78
CA ASP A 280 -6.05 -11.63 -10.54
C ASP A 280 -4.77 -11.53 -9.69
N GLY A 281 -4.87 -10.93 -8.50
CA GLY A 281 -3.83 -10.97 -7.48
C GLY A 281 -4.20 -10.17 -6.25
N VAL A 282 -3.76 -10.63 -5.08
CA VAL A 282 -3.92 -9.93 -3.80
C VAL A 282 -2.57 -9.80 -3.13
N TYR A 283 -2.17 -8.58 -2.81
CA TYR A 283 -0.82 -8.29 -2.38
C TYR A 283 -0.81 -7.51 -1.07
N TYR A 284 0.07 -7.91 -0.14
CA TYR A 284 0.32 -7.19 1.10
C TYR A 284 1.77 -6.73 1.20
N VAL A 285 1.98 -5.54 1.73
CA VAL A 285 3.33 -5.07 2.11
C VAL A 285 3.77 -5.76 3.43
N ASP A 286 2.87 -5.84 4.41
CA ASP A 286 3.01 -6.55 5.69
C ASP A 286 1.94 -7.66 5.79
N PRO A 287 2.17 -8.82 5.15
CA PRO A 287 1.25 -9.95 5.26
C PRO A 287 1.23 -10.49 6.69
N ARG A 288 0.05 -10.85 7.17
CA ARG A 288 -0.10 -11.51 8.47
C ARG A 288 0.48 -12.93 8.43
N PRO A 289 0.97 -13.51 9.55
CA PRO A 289 1.52 -14.86 9.59
C PRO A 289 0.64 -15.91 8.94
N GLU A 290 -0.66 -15.84 9.19
CA GLU A 290 -1.66 -16.76 8.63
C GLU A 290 -1.69 -16.71 7.09
N MET A 291 -1.46 -15.55 6.48
CA MET A 291 -1.45 -15.41 5.02
C MET A 291 -0.25 -16.09 4.36
N VAL A 292 0.84 -16.30 5.11
CA VAL A 292 2.06 -16.94 4.63
C VAL A 292 2.09 -18.44 4.99
N SER A 293 1.65 -18.78 6.20
CA SER A 293 1.71 -20.15 6.73
C SER A 293 0.56 -21.04 6.29
N ASP A 294 -0.65 -20.48 6.07
CA ASP A 294 -1.77 -21.26 5.56
C ASP A 294 -1.64 -21.46 4.04
N HIS A 295 -1.64 -22.73 3.60
CA HIS A 295 -1.44 -23.09 2.21
C HIS A 295 -2.56 -22.55 1.28
N ARG A 296 -3.80 -22.43 1.76
CA ARG A 296 -4.89 -21.89 0.92
C ARG A 296 -4.73 -20.39 0.76
N LEU A 297 -4.42 -19.67 1.83
CA LEU A 297 -4.22 -18.22 1.77
C LEU A 297 -2.96 -17.84 0.99
N ASN A 298 -1.84 -18.52 1.21
CA ASN A 298 -0.57 -18.22 0.53
C ASN A 298 -0.70 -18.37 -1.00
N ARG A 299 -1.53 -19.31 -1.49
CA ARG A 299 -1.80 -19.44 -2.94
C ARG A 299 -2.55 -18.26 -3.55
N GLU A 300 -3.28 -17.51 -2.75
CA GLU A 300 -4.14 -16.40 -3.20
C GLU A 300 -3.57 -15.03 -2.84
N ILE A 301 -2.74 -14.97 -1.80
CA ILE A 301 -2.19 -13.75 -1.23
C ILE A 301 -0.67 -13.81 -1.33
N GLN A 302 -0.10 -12.84 -2.04
CA GLN A 302 1.34 -12.69 -2.23
C GLN A 302 1.82 -11.39 -1.58
N ASN A 303 3.13 -11.18 -1.57
CA ASN A 303 3.71 -9.95 -1.06
C ASN A 303 3.81 -8.88 -2.17
N PHE A 304 3.87 -7.60 -1.81
CA PHE A 304 3.87 -6.51 -2.79
C PHE A 304 5.11 -6.51 -3.70
N GLN A 305 6.28 -6.93 -3.21
CA GLN A 305 7.45 -7.12 -4.06
C GLN A 305 7.22 -8.14 -5.19
N ARG A 306 6.45 -9.22 -4.97
CA ARG A 306 6.12 -10.21 -6.01
C ARG A 306 5.28 -9.58 -7.12
N PHE A 307 4.35 -8.70 -6.77
CA PHE A 307 3.58 -7.94 -7.74
C PHE A 307 4.49 -7.12 -8.66
N LEU A 308 5.39 -6.32 -8.07
CA LEU A 308 6.30 -5.44 -8.83
C LEU A 308 7.30 -6.21 -9.71
N THR A 309 7.79 -7.35 -9.21
CA THR A 309 8.91 -8.08 -9.83
C THR A 309 8.47 -9.15 -10.82
N HIS A 310 7.27 -9.68 -10.68
CA HIS A 310 6.81 -10.82 -11.46
C HIS A 310 5.40 -10.62 -12.00
N ASP A 311 4.41 -10.52 -11.12
CA ASP A 311 3.02 -10.78 -11.52
C ASP A 311 2.47 -9.70 -12.46
N ILE A 312 2.81 -8.42 -12.25
CA ILE A 312 2.40 -7.33 -13.18
C ILE A 312 2.92 -7.53 -14.61
N TRP A 313 4.03 -8.25 -14.79
CA TRP A 313 4.62 -8.49 -16.11
C TRP A 313 3.97 -9.66 -16.85
N SER A 314 3.09 -10.40 -16.17
CA SER A 314 2.32 -11.52 -16.73
C SER A 314 0.83 -11.24 -16.88
N LEU A 315 0.33 -10.17 -16.25
CA LEU A 315 -1.04 -9.69 -16.38
C LEU A 315 -1.23 -8.86 -17.66
#